data_AF-A0A9N7NVC6-F1
#
_entry.id   AF-A0A9N7NVC6-F1
#
_cell.length_a   1.000
_cell.length_b   1.000
_cell.length_c   1.000
_cell.angle_alpha   90.00
_cell.angle_beta   90.00
_cell.angle_gamma   90.00
#
_symmetry.space_group_name_H-M   'P 1'
#
loop_
_entity.id
_entity.type
_entity.pdbx_description
1 polymer ?
#
loop_
_entity_poly.entity_id
_entity_poly.type
_entity_poly.pdbx_seq_one_letter_code
_entity_poly.pdbx_strand_id
1 'polypeptide(L)' 'FFTTGILIIIVKVWLSKQFDMKDLGEAGHILGIKVVRDRKKRMLCLSQSSYIETVLARFS' A
#
# COMPACT_ATOMS: atom_id res chain seq x y z
N PHE A 1 -16.78 13.39 5.71
CA PHE A 1 -16.13 12.98 6.97
C PHE A 1 -16.80 11.77 7.65
N PHE A 2 -18.13 11.60 7.62
CA PHE A 2 -18.79 10.41 8.22
C PHE A 2 -18.91 9.19 7.28
N THR A 3 -19.05 9.43 5.97
CA THR A 3 -19.34 8.36 4.99
C THR A 3 -18.11 7.58 4.53
N THR A 4 -16.95 8.23 4.46
CA THR A 4 -15.69 7.64 3.96
C THR A 4 -15.12 6.57 4.91
N GLY A 5 -15.25 6.77 6.23
CA GLY A 5 -14.78 5.79 7.22
C GLY A 5 -15.58 4.49 7.20
N ILE A 6 -16.90 4.59 7.02
CA ILE A 6 -17.81 3.43 6.96
C ILE A 6 -17.49 2.55 5.74
N LEU A 7 -17.24 3.17 4.58
CA LEU A 7 -16.92 2.43 3.35
C LEU A 7 -15.64 1.58 3.51
N ILE A 8 -14.61 2.12 4.14
CA ILE A 8 -13.34 1.40 4.37
C ILE A 8 -13.56 0.16 5.25
N ILE A 9 -14.39 0.27 6.29
CA ILE A 9 -14.69 -0.84 7.20
C ILE A 9 -15.46 -1.94 6.45
N ILE A 10 -16.48 -1.57 5.67
CA ILE A 10 -17.27 -2.54 4.89
C ILE A 10 -16.38 -3.31 3.92
N VAL A 11 -15.51 -2.61 3.20
CA VAL A 11 -14.56 -3.24 2.26
C VAL A 11 -13.59 -4.16 3.00
N LYS A 12 -13.08 -3.74 4.16
CA LYS A 12 -12.17 -4.58 4.97
C LYS A 12 -12.84 -5.87 5.44
N VAL A 13 -14.10 -5.80 5.90
CA VAL A 13 -14.89 -6.97 6.32
C VAL A 13 -15.21 -7.89 5.13
N TRP A 14 -15.54 -7.31 3.97
CA TRP A 14 -15.78 -8.09 2.76
C TRP A 14 -14.53 -8.84 2.31
N LEU A 15 -13.36 -8.17 2.29
CA LEU A 15 -12.09 -8.79 1.94
C LEU A 15 -11.69 -9.89 2.93
N SER A 16 -11.85 -9.68 4.24
CA SER A 16 -11.50 -10.69 5.25
C SER A 16 -12.38 -11.95 5.20
N LYS A 17 -13.56 -11.87 4.57
CA LYS A 17 -14.42 -13.04 4.32
C LYS A 17 -13.98 -13.84 3.10
N GLN A 18 -13.32 -13.19 2.12
CA GLN A 18 -12.89 -13.83 0.88
C GLN A 18 -11.43 -14.31 0.94
N PHE A 19 -10.62 -13.65 1.76
CA PHE A 19 -9.18 -13.89 1.85
C PHE A 19 -8.75 -13.99 3.31
N ASP A 20 -7.81 -14.88 3.60
CA ASP A 20 -7.14 -14.92 4.90
C ASP A 20 -6.25 -13.67 5.05
N MET A 21 -6.74 -12.68 5.78
CA MET A 21 -6.08 -11.40 5.96
C MET A 21 -5.23 -11.42 7.23
N LYS A 22 -3.91 -11.48 7.04
CA LYS A 22 -2.95 -11.29 8.13
C LYS A 22 -2.60 -9.80 8.30
N ASP A 23 -2.51 -9.35 9.54
CA ASP A 23 -1.89 -8.05 9.83
C ASP A 23 -0.37 -8.18 9.70
N LEU A 24 0.20 -7.44 8.74
CA LEU A 24 1.63 -7.38 8.48
C LEU A 24 2.27 -6.10 9.05
N GLY A 25 1.50 -5.30 9.81
CA GLY A 25 1.92 -4.01 10.30
C GLY A 25 1.84 -2.92 9.23
N GLU A 26 2.65 -1.87 9.40
CA GLU A 26 2.64 -0.74 8.46
C GLU A 26 3.22 -1.16 7.10
N ALA A 27 2.48 -0.90 6.03
CA ALA A 27 2.89 -1.26 4.68
C ALA A 27 4.17 -0.51 4.29
N GLY A 28 5.31 -1.22 4.24
CA GLY A 28 6.57 -0.68 3.74
C GLY A 28 6.72 -0.82 2.22
N HIS A 29 6.16 -1.87 1.64
CA HIS A 29 6.14 -2.11 0.20
C HIS A 29 4.79 -2.70 -0.23
N ILE A 30 4.24 -2.20 -1.35
CA ILE A 30 3.00 -2.67 -1.96
C ILE A 30 3.29 -2.95 -3.44
N LEU A 31 3.23 -4.20 -3.89
CA LEU A 31 3.46 -4.59 -5.28
C LEU A 31 4.78 -4.03 -5.89
N GLY A 32 5.86 -4.01 -5.10
CA GLY A 32 7.15 -3.45 -5.52
C GLY A 32 7.26 -1.91 -5.40
N ILE A 33 6.19 -1.23 -5.01
CA ILE A 33 6.17 0.19 -4.68
C ILE A 33 6.60 0.36 -3.23
N LYS A 34 7.68 1.09 -2.98
CA LYS A 34 8.11 1.47 -1.64
C LYS A 34 7.23 2.60 -1.12
N VAL A 35 6.64 2.41 0.06
CA VAL A 35 5.87 3.44 0.77
C VAL A 35 6.77 4.06 1.82
N VAL A 36 7.01 5.36 1.71
CA VAL A 36 7.79 6.14 2.68
C VAL A 36 6.84 7.07 3.41
N ARG A 37 6.75 6.94 4.74
CA ARG A 37 5.84 7.73 5.55
C ARG A 37 6.60 8.53 6.60
N ASP A 38 6.46 9.84 6.55
CA ASP A 38 6.96 10.75 7.58
C ASP A 38 5.76 11.30 8.36
N ARG A 39 5.46 10.69 9.52
CA ARG A 39 4.32 11.10 10.35
C ARG A 39 4.52 12.47 10.99
N LYS A 40 5.77 12.89 11.26
CA LYS A 40 6.05 14.21 11.84
C LYS A 40 5.71 15.31 10.84
N LYS A 41 6.05 15.09 9.56
CA LYS A 41 5.72 16.01 8.46
C LYS A 41 4.36 15.74 7.82
N ARG A 42 3.62 14.73 8.29
CA ARG A 42 2.37 14.23 7.69
C ARG A 42 2.51 13.96 6.18
N MET A 43 3.67 13.45 5.77
CA MET A 43 4.01 13.21 4.37
C MET A 43 3.95 11.71 4.08
N LEU A 44 3.44 11.37 2.89
CA LEU A 44 3.41 10.03 2.36
C LEU A 44 3.95 10.08 0.93
N CYS A 45 5.06 9.37 0.70
CA CYS A 45 5.74 9.31 -0.59
C CYS A 45 5.74 7.88 -1.10
N LEU A 46 5.62 7.72 -2.41
CA LEU A 46 5.70 6.44 -3.10
C LEU A 46 6.94 6.45 -4.00
N SER A 47 7.76 5.41 -3.90
CA SER A 47 8.94 5.23 -4.75
C SER A 47 8.82 3.93 -5.52
N GLN A 48 9.02 4.00 -6.84
CA GLN A 48 9.04 2.85 -7.75
C GLN A 48 10.42 2.64 -8.38
N SER A 49 11.49 3.18 -7.79
CA SER A 49 12.84 3.16 -8.37
C SER A 49 13.29 1.74 -8.72
N SER A 50 13.05 0.79 -7.82
CA SER A 50 13.37 -0.63 -8.03
C SER A 50 12.53 -1.29 -9.14
N TYR A 51 11.28 -0.86 -9.33
CA TYR A 51 10.46 -1.33 -10.45
C TYR A 51 11.01 -0.82 -11.78
N ILE A 52 11.40 0.47 -11.84
CA ILE A 52 12.02 1.07 -13.02
C ILE A 52 13.33 0.35 -13.38
N GLU A 53 14.19 0.09 -12.40
CA GLU A 53 15.43 -0.68 -12.60
C GLU A 53 15.14 -2.08 -13.16
N THR A 54 14.13 -2.77 -12.62
CA THR A 54 13.72 -4.11 -13.07
C THR A 54 13.20 -4.09 -14.51
N VAL A 55 12.42 -3.08 -14.87
CA VAL A 55 11.90 -2.91 -16.24
C VAL A 55 13.05 -2.61 -17.20
N LEU A 56 13.94 -1.67 -16.85
CA LEU A 56 15.12 -1.35 -17.66
C LEU A 56 15.97 -2.58 -17.94
N ALA A 57 16.29 -3.39 -16.92
CA ALA A 57 17.09 -4.60 -17.08
C ALA A 57 16.45 -5.68 -17.97
N ARG A 58 15.11 -5.65 -18.13
CA ARG A 58 14.39 -6.62 -18.98
C ARG A 58 14.34 -6.20 -20.45
N PHE A 59 14.48 -4.91 -20.72
CA PHE A 59 14.37 -4.33 -22.07
C PHE A 59 15.68 -3.71 -22.58
N SER A 60 16.75 -3.82 -21.80
CA SER A 60 18.13 -3.42 -22.16
C SER A 60 18.90 -4.55 -22.81
#